data_AF-A0A401PG91-F1
#
_entry.id   AF-A0A401PG91-F1
#
_cell.length_a   1.000
_cell.length_b   1.000
_cell.length_c   1.000
_cell.angle_alpha   90.00
_cell.angle_beta   90.00
_cell.angle_gamma   90.00
#
_symmetry.space_group_name_H-M   'P 1'
#
loop_
_entity.id
_entity.type
_entity.pdbx_description
1 polymer ?
#
loop_
_entity_poly.entity_id
_entity_poly.type
_entity_poly.pdbx_seq_one_letter_code
_entity_poly.pdbx_strand_id
1 'polypeptide(L)'
;MPPNDSLPYEVKRAQEINRLFGPKDSENAYDLAIDLHNTTSNMGNCLIMKTSKDDFTIQMINYIKNTLTHDNCQVLLLENPAVQYGAIRTVAKHSVGLEIGPQPQGVVRANILANMRKLVNSALDFTHFYNEGKEFPPCTLDVYRAFEKVDYPRDSEGQIIAIIHPQLQDNDWKQLKPGDPSFLTLDGKTIPYNGSSAVYPVFVNEAAYYEKESAFLLTQKVTLKANSMKVCKT
;
A
#
# COMPACT_ATOMS: atom_id res chain seq x y z
N MET A 1 26.11 -20.63 -15.76
CA MET A 1 26.89 -20.05 -14.64
C MET A 1 26.65 -20.89 -13.41
N PRO A 2 27.67 -21.18 -12.58
CA PRO A 2 27.45 -21.87 -11.31
C PRO A 2 26.56 -21.01 -10.40
N PRO A 3 25.78 -21.60 -9.48
CA PRO A 3 24.97 -20.85 -8.54
C PRO A 3 25.90 -20.00 -7.66
N ASN A 4 25.74 -18.68 -7.73
CA ASN A 4 26.56 -17.76 -6.97
C ASN A 4 26.04 -17.75 -5.52
N ASP A 5 26.70 -18.52 -4.65
CA ASP A 5 26.29 -18.65 -3.24
C ASP A 5 26.34 -17.33 -2.45
N SER A 6 26.95 -16.28 -3.00
CA SER A 6 27.07 -14.94 -2.41
C SER A 6 25.81 -14.05 -2.42
N LEU A 7 24.77 -14.39 -3.20
CA LEU A 7 23.58 -13.53 -3.26
C LEU A 7 22.72 -13.65 -1.98
N PRO A 8 22.14 -12.53 -1.47
CA PRO A 8 21.15 -12.57 -0.40
C PRO A 8 20.00 -13.52 -0.74
N TYR A 9 19.42 -14.16 0.28
CA TYR A 9 18.34 -15.13 0.10
C TYR A 9 17.15 -14.52 -0.68
N GLU A 10 16.71 -13.32 -0.30
CA GLU A 10 15.60 -12.61 -0.94
C GLU A 10 15.89 -12.26 -2.40
N VAL A 11 17.17 -12.05 -2.78
CA VAL A 11 17.55 -11.82 -4.18
C VAL A 11 17.41 -13.11 -4.99
N LYS A 12 17.89 -14.24 -4.45
CA LYS A 12 17.71 -15.56 -5.08
C LYS A 12 16.21 -15.88 -5.22
N ARG A 13 15.43 -15.61 -4.17
CA ARG A 13 13.99 -15.84 -4.18
C ARG A 13 13.25 -14.92 -5.16
N ALA A 14 13.64 -13.65 -5.26
CA ALA A 14 13.08 -12.73 -6.26
C ALA A 14 13.35 -13.21 -7.69
N GLN A 15 14.55 -13.74 -7.98
CA GLN A 15 14.86 -14.35 -9.27
C GLN A 15 13.98 -15.59 -9.55
N GLU A 16 13.74 -16.44 -8.55
CA GLU A 16 12.83 -17.58 -8.68
C GLU A 16 11.39 -17.15 -8.98
N ILE A 17 10.87 -16.20 -8.21
CA ILE A 17 9.53 -15.65 -8.43
C ILE A 17 9.42 -15.06 -9.83
N ASN A 18 10.42 -14.29 -10.28
CA ASN A 18 10.41 -13.72 -11.63
C ASN A 18 10.45 -14.80 -12.73
N ARG A 19 11.11 -15.94 -12.48
CA ARG A 19 11.08 -17.09 -13.40
C ARG A 19 9.74 -17.81 -13.41
N LEU A 20 9.08 -17.93 -12.25
CA LEU A 20 7.82 -18.67 -12.10
C LEU A 20 6.59 -17.88 -12.54
N PHE A 21 6.54 -16.59 -12.22
CA PHE A 21 5.37 -15.72 -12.40
C PHE A 21 5.60 -14.58 -13.40
N GLY A 22 6.84 -14.38 -13.83
CA GLY A 22 7.21 -13.39 -14.84
C GLY A 22 7.56 -14.06 -16.17
N PRO A 23 8.60 -13.58 -16.89
CA PRO A 23 9.47 -12.48 -16.53
C PRO A 23 8.71 -11.14 -16.48
N LYS A 24 9.03 -10.31 -15.48
CA LYS A 24 8.53 -8.95 -15.33
C LYS A 24 8.68 -8.16 -16.63
N ASP A 25 7.67 -7.35 -16.95
CA ASP A 25 7.58 -6.53 -18.16
C ASP A 25 7.56 -7.34 -19.48
N SER A 26 7.23 -8.63 -19.42
CA SER A 26 7.07 -9.49 -20.60
C SER A 26 5.62 -9.94 -20.82
N GLU A 27 5.29 -10.32 -22.06
CA GLU A 27 3.98 -10.91 -22.40
C GLU A 27 3.71 -12.24 -21.69
N ASN A 28 4.77 -12.96 -21.29
CA ASN A 28 4.66 -14.25 -20.59
C ASN A 28 4.46 -14.09 -19.08
N ALA A 29 4.50 -12.87 -18.55
CA ALA A 29 4.19 -12.63 -17.13
C ALA A 29 2.74 -13.01 -16.82
N TYR A 30 2.51 -13.43 -15.58
CA TYR A 30 1.16 -13.63 -15.07
C TYR A 30 0.35 -12.33 -15.21
N ASP A 31 -0.93 -12.47 -15.54
CA ASP A 31 -1.78 -11.32 -15.83
C ASP A 31 -2.10 -10.51 -14.55
N LEU A 32 -2.30 -11.18 -13.42
CA LEU A 32 -2.68 -10.54 -12.16
C LEU A 32 -1.92 -11.14 -10.96
N ALA A 33 -1.36 -10.27 -10.12
CA ALA A 33 -0.89 -10.61 -8.78
C ALA A 33 -1.70 -9.89 -7.69
N ILE A 34 -2.24 -10.66 -6.74
CA ILE A 34 -2.86 -10.17 -5.51
C ILE A 34 -1.89 -10.49 -4.37
N ASP A 35 -1.32 -9.47 -3.75
CA ASP A 35 -0.21 -9.59 -2.80
C ASP A 35 -0.67 -9.14 -1.41
N LEU A 36 -0.57 -10.03 -0.42
CA LEU A 36 -1.23 -9.90 0.88
C LEU A 36 -0.24 -9.40 1.93
N HIS A 37 -0.60 -8.31 2.61
CA HIS A 37 0.22 -7.65 3.63
C HIS A 37 -0.58 -7.38 4.90
N ASN A 38 0.14 -7.30 6.01
CA ASN A 38 -0.35 -6.77 7.26
C ASN A 38 0.60 -5.69 7.76
N THR A 39 0.03 -4.71 8.46
CA THR A 39 0.75 -3.59 9.06
C THR A 39 0.38 -3.47 10.53
N THR A 40 1.33 -3.01 11.35
CA THR A 40 1.06 -2.61 12.73
C THR A 40 0.32 -1.28 12.83
N SER A 41 0.33 -0.49 11.75
CA SER A 41 -0.34 0.81 11.66
C SER A 41 -1.87 0.67 11.57
N ASN A 42 -2.62 1.68 12.00
CA ASN A 42 -4.08 1.64 12.02
C ASN A 42 -4.69 1.97 10.64
N MET A 43 -4.22 1.31 9.59
CA MET A 43 -4.65 1.60 8.22
C MET A 43 -6.05 1.09 7.88
N GLY A 44 -6.63 0.18 8.67
CA GLY A 44 -7.87 -0.51 8.30
C GLY A 44 -7.68 -1.36 7.03
N ASN A 45 -8.71 -1.46 6.18
CA ASN A 45 -8.58 -2.10 4.88
C ASN A 45 -7.96 -1.11 3.89
N CYS A 46 -6.83 -1.46 3.29
CA CYS A 46 -6.13 -0.62 2.31
C CYS A 46 -5.81 -1.41 1.03
N LEU A 47 -6.12 -0.80 -0.11
CA LEU A 47 -5.76 -1.31 -1.44
C LEU A 47 -4.59 -0.49 -1.99
N ILE A 48 -3.46 -1.14 -2.25
CA ILE A 48 -2.23 -0.47 -2.71
C ILE A 48 -2.04 -0.68 -4.21
N MET A 49 -2.00 0.42 -4.96
CA MET A 49 -1.74 0.44 -6.40
C MET A 49 -0.35 1.01 -6.71
N LYS A 50 0.32 0.45 -7.73
CA LYS A 50 1.68 0.84 -8.16
C LYS A 50 1.70 2.02 -9.13
N THR A 51 0.62 2.25 -9.86
CA THR A 51 0.55 3.28 -10.91
C THR A 51 -0.87 3.76 -11.10
N SER A 52 -1.04 5.01 -11.52
CA SER A 52 -2.34 5.57 -11.88
C SER A 52 -2.74 5.31 -13.34
N LYS A 53 -1.95 4.53 -14.09
CA LYS A 53 -2.13 4.31 -15.53
C LYS A 53 -2.70 2.93 -15.89
N ASP A 54 -3.09 2.15 -14.89
CA ASP A 54 -3.61 0.80 -15.05
C ASP A 54 -5.13 0.81 -14.84
N ASP A 55 -5.87 1.01 -15.93
CA ASP A 55 -7.34 1.03 -15.93
C ASP A 55 -7.92 -0.25 -15.33
N PHE A 56 -7.27 -1.40 -15.54
CA PHE A 56 -7.74 -2.68 -15.01
C PHE A 56 -7.67 -2.72 -13.49
N THR A 57 -6.53 -2.33 -12.92
CA THR A 57 -6.37 -2.24 -11.47
C THR A 57 -7.28 -1.17 -10.86
N ILE A 58 -7.50 -0.04 -11.53
CA ILE A 58 -8.44 1.00 -11.05
C ILE A 58 -9.88 0.46 -11.02
N GLN A 59 -10.34 -0.20 -12.09
CA GLN A 59 -11.68 -0.78 -12.16
C GLN A 59 -11.88 -1.89 -11.11
N MET A 60 -10.87 -2.74 -10.90
CA MET A 60 -10.89 -3.75 -9.84
C MET A 60 -11.05 -3.13 -8.46
N ILE A 61 -10.25 -2.12 -8.14
CA ILE A 61 -10.30 -1.43 -6.84
C ILE A 61 -11.64 -0.71 -6.66
N ASN A 62 -12.16 -0.07 -7.70
CA ASN A 62 -13.49 0.53 -7.68
C ASN A 62 -14.58 -0.52 -7.41
N TYR A 63 -14.53 -1.69 -8.06
CA TYR A 63 -15.45 -2.79 -7.81
C TYR A 63 -15.38 -3.29 -6.35
N ILE A 64 -14.18 -3.51 -5.82
CA ILE A 64 -13.97 -3.95 -4.43
C ILE A 64 -14.58 -2.94 -3.46
N LYS A 65 -14.31 -1.63 -3.63
CA LYS A 65 -14.88 -0.58 -2.76
C LYS A 65 -16.40 -0.55 -2.80
N ASN A 66 -17.01 -0.70 -3.98
CA ASN A 66 -18.46 -0.70 -4.12
C ASN A 66 -19.12 -1.98 -3.57
N THR A 67 -18.40 -3.10 -3.57
CA THR A 67 -18.86 -4.35 -2.95
C THR A 67 -18.79 -4.26 -1.42
N LEU A 68 -17.79 -3.54 -0.91
CA LEU A 68 -17.51 -3.38 0.51
C LEU A 68 -18.00 -2.05 1.08
N THR A 69 -19.11 -1.49 0.56
CA THR A 69 -19.62 -0.13 0.89
C THR A 69 -19.76 0.21 2.38
N HIS A 70 -19.72 -0.77 3.28
CA HIS A 70 -19.81 -0.57 4.73
C HIS A 70 -18.46 -0.73 5.46
N ASP A 71 -17.46 -1.31 4.81
CA ASP A 71 -16.12 -1.48 5.34
C ASP A 71 -15.25 -0.32 4.85
N ASN A 72 -14.77 0.54 5.76
CA ASN A 72 -13.83 1.61 5.42
C ASN A 72 -12.61 1.01 4.67
N CYS A 73 -12.53 1.27 3.36
CA CYS A 73 -11.50 0.75 2.49
C CYS A 73 -10.82 1.90 1.75
N GLN A 74 -9.60 2.24 2.13
CA GLN A 74 -8.83 3.32 1.52
C GLN A 74 -7.94 2.80 0.39
N VAL A 75 -7.51 3.70 -0.49
CA VAL A 75 -6.66 3.35 -1.62
C VAL A 75 -5.39 4.17 -1.57
N LEU A 76 -4.25 3.48 -1.55
CA LEU A 76 -2.93 4.09 -1.54
C LEU A 76 -2.28 3.95 -2.92
N LEU A 77 -1.83 5.06 -3.48
CA LEU A 77 -1.05 5.09 -4.72
C LEU A 77 0.43 5.32 -4.41
N LEU A 78 1.25 4.31 -4.70
CA LEU A 78 2.71 4.30 -4.53
C LEU A 78 3.41 4.39 -5.90
N GLU A 79 3.37 5.57 -6.50
CA GLU A 79 3.95 5.82 -7.84
C GLU A 79 5.19 6.74 -7.78
N ASN A 80 5.37 7.50 -6.70
CA ASN A 80 6.53 8.37 -6.53
C ASN A 80 7.78 7.53 -6.19
N PRO A 81 8.89 7.63 -6.95
CA PRO A 81 10.13 6.90 -6.66
C PRO A 81 10.67 7.12 -5.24
N ALA A 82 10.41 8.28 -4.63
CA ALA A 82 10.84 8.59 -3.26
C ALA A 82 10.18 7.70 -2.20
N VAL A 83 8.98 7.16 -2.48
CA VAL A 83 8.21 6.31 -1.55
C VAL A 83 7.97 4.90 -2.07
N GLN A 84 8.31 4.65 -3.33
CA GLN A 84 8.18 3.33 -3.94
C GLN A 84 9.25 2.38 -3.40
N TYR A 85 8.88 1.11 -3.25
CA TYR A 85 9.79 0.01 -2.91
C TYR A 85 9.66 -1.12 -3.93
N GLY A 86 10.68 -1.98 -4.00
CA GLY A 86 10.63 -3.19 -4.80
C GLY A 86 9.56 -4.13 -4.26
N ALA A 87 8.50 -4.38 -5.03
CA ALA A 87 7.39 -5.23 -4.62
C ALA A 87 7.24 -6.45 -5.53
N ILE A 88 7.03 -7.62 -4.92
CA ILE A 88 6.88 -8.92 -5.58
C ILE A 88 5.77 -8.89 -6.64
N ARG A 89 4.66 -8.23 -6.33
CA ARG A 89 3.49 -8.10 -7.21
C ARG A 89 3.78 -7.39 -8.54
N THR A 90 4.89 -6.67 -8.64
CA THR A 90 5.26 -5.95 -9.88
C THR A 90 5.77 -6.87 -10.97
N VAL A 91 5.96 -8.16 -10.69
CA VAL A 91 6.29 -9.19 -11.70
C VAL A 91 5.11 -9.43 -12.65
N ALA A 92 3.87 -9.33 -12.16
CA ALA A 92 2.67 -9.48 -12.97
C ALA A 92 2.31 -8.19 -13.73
N LYS A 93 1.55 -8.33 -14.82
CA LYS A 93 1.08 -7.22 -15.67
C LYS A 93 0.24 -6.24 -14.82
N HIS A 94 -0.83 -6.75 -14.22
CA HIS A 94 -1.69 -6.05 -13.27
C HIS A 94 -1.40 -6.51 -11.84
N SER A 95 -1.59 -5.62 -10.87
CA SER A 95 -1.29 -5.96 -9.48
C SER A 95 -2.01 -5.08 -8.47
N VAL A 96 -2.47 -5.69 -7.37
CA VAL A 96 -2.99 -4.98 -6.20
C VAL A 96 -2.36 -5.55 -4.93
N GLY A 97 -1.93 -4.66 -4.04
CA GLY A 97 -1.57 -5.03 -2.67
C GLY A 97 -2.82 -4.94 -1.77
N LEU A 98 -3.09 -5.97 -0.99
CA LEU A 98 -4.12 -5.96 0.05
C LEU A 98 -3.43 -5.79 1.39
N GLU A 99 -3.53 -4.61 1.98
CA GLU A 99 -2.87 -4.24 3.23
C GLU A 99 -3.93 -4.08 4.32
N ILE A 100 -3.76 -4.77 5.45
CA ILE A 100 -4.74 -4.74 6.53
C ILE A 100 -4.05 -4.62 7.88
N GLY A 101 -4.41 -3.57 8.61
CA GLY A 101 -3.95 -3.32 9.97
C GLY A 101 -5.03 -2.68 10.85
N PRO A 102 -4.76 -2.55 12.15
CA PRO A 102 -3.51 -2.89 12.80
C PRO A 102 -3.46 -4.37 13.21
N GLN A 103 -2.33 -5.04 12.93
CA GLN A 103 -2.03 -6.39 13.41
C GLN A 103 -0.55 -6.49 13.79
N PRO A 104 -0.22 -6.86 15.04
CA PRO A 104 1.16 -7.13 15.43
C PRO A 104 1.77 -8.24 14.57
N GLN A 105 3.05 -8.10 14.22
CA GLN A 105 3.80 -9.13 13.52
C GLN A 105 3.83 -10.43 14.35
N GLY A 106 3.68 -11.57 13.69
CA GLY A 106 3.62 -12.88 14.36
C GLY A 106 2.29 -13.19 15.08
N VAL A 107 1.28 -12.32 15.00
CA VAL A 107 -0.06 -12.53 15.58
C VAL A 107 -1.09 -12.68 14.48
N VAL A 108 -2.01 -13.64 14.64
CA VAL A 108 -3.13 -13.85 13.71
C VAL A 108 -4.43 -13.47 14.41
N ARG A 109 -5.10 -12.41 13.92
CA ARG A 109 -6.40 -11.98 14.44
C ARG A 109 -7.53 -12.44 13.53
N ALA A 110 -8.57 -13.04 14.11
CA ALA A 110 -9.70 -13.57 13.35
C ALA A 110 -10.42 -12.52 12.51
N ASN A 111 -10.58 -11.29 13.02
CA ASN A 111 -11.23 -10.20 12.28
C ASN A 111 -10.39 -9.74 11.06
N ILE A 112 -9.07 -9.66 11.20
CA ILE A 112 -8.15 -9.29 10.11
C ILE A 112 -8.17 -10.37 9.03
N LEU A 113 -8.11 -11.66 9.42
CA LEU A 113 -8.20 -12.77 8.49
C LEU A 113 -9.54 -12.76 7.73
N ALA A 114 -10.65 -12.52 8.42
CA ALA A 114 -11.97 -12.44 7.78
C ALA A 114 -12.04 -11.30 6.76
N ASN A 115 -11.50 -10.12 7.10
CA ASN A 115 -11.44 -8.98 6.17
C ASN A 115 -10.57 -9.27 4.96
N MET A 116 -9.40 -9.90 5.16
CA MET A 116 -8.53 -10.29 4.05
C MET A 116 -9.22 -11.26 3.10
N ARG A 117 -9.93 -12.25 3.63
CA ARG A 117 -10.70 -13.20 2.82
C ARG A 117 -11.78 -12.50 2.00
N LYS A 118 -12.49 -11.51 2.57
CA LYS A 118 -13.47 -10.71 1.82
C LYS A 118 -12.81 -9.96 0.65
N LEU A 119 -11.70 -9.26 0.90
CA LEU A 119 -10.99 -8.50 -0.13
C LEU A 119 -10.47 -9.38 -1.26
N VAL A 120 -9.88 -10.54 -0.91
CA VAL A 120 -9.43 -11.54 -1.90
C VAL A 120 -10.61 -12.03 -2.73
N ASN A 121 -11.72 -12.42 -2.10
CA ASN A 121 -12.90 -12.90 -2.82
C ASN A 121 -13.46 -11.81 -3.76
N SER A 122 -13.57 -10.56 -3.32
CA SER A 122 -14.04 -9.47 -4.18
C SER A 122 -13.12 -9.20 -5.38
N ALA A 123 -11.80 -9.33 -5.21
CA ALA A 123 -10.86 -9.22 -6.32
C ALA A 123 -11.03 -10.38 -7.32
N LEU A 124 -11.22 -11.61 -6.83
CA LEU A 124 -11.47 -12.78 -7.67
C LEU A 124 -12.82 -12.72 -8.39
N ASP A 125 -13.88 -12.23 -7.73
CA ASP A 125 -15.20 -12.01 -8.32
C ASP A 125 -15.11 -10.99 -9.47
N PHE A 126 -14.39 -9.88 -9.27
CA PHE A 126 -14.13 -8.91 -10.33
C PHE A 126 -13.46 -9.57 -11.54
N THR A 127 -12.37 -10.32 -11.31
CA THR A 127 -11.64 -11.01 -12.37
C THR A 127 -12.53 -12.02 -13.10
N HIS A 128 -13.35 -12.78 -12.37
CA HIS A 128 -14.30 -13.72 -12.94
C HIS A 128 -15.31 -13.00 -13.85
N PHE A 129 -15.96 -11.95 -13.37
CA PHE A 129 -16.92 -11.20 -14.17
C PHE A 129 -16.29 -10.52 -15.38
N TYR A 130 -15.08 -9.99 -15.24
CA TYR A 130 -14.32 -9.47 -16.38
C TYR A 130 -14.10 -10.55 -17.45
N ASN A 131 -13.68 -11.76 -17.04
CA ASN A 131 -13.45 -12.88 -17.94
C ASN A 131 -14.75 -13.39 -18.61
N GLU A 132 -15.90 -13.31 -17.94
CA GLU A 132 -17.19 -13.63 -18.55
C GLU A 132 -17.61 -12.62 -19.64
N GLY A 133 -16.98 -11.46 -19.68
CA GLY A 133 -17.26 -10.37 -20.61
C GLY A 133 -18.20 -9.32 -20.05
N LYS A 134 -18.33 -9.21 -18.72
CA LYS A 134 -18.98 -8.07 -18.08
C LYS A 134 -18.26 -6.79 -18.49
N GLU A 135 -19.04 -5.81 -18.90
CA GLU A 135 -18.54 -4.48 -19.18
C GLU A 135 -18.50 -3.65 -17.91
N PHE A 136 -17.38 -2.99 -17.68
CA PHE A 136 -17.18 -2.04 -16.60
C PHE A 136 -17.16 -0.63 -17.19
N PRO A 137 -18.17 0.22 -16.93
CA PRO A 137 -18.22 1.57 -17.48
C PRO A 137 -17.09 2.44 -16.90
N PRO A 138 -16.80 3.61 -17.51
CA PRO A 138 -15.80 4.53 -16.98
C PRO A 138 -16.11 4.88 -15.52
N CYS A 139 -15.08 4.97 -14.69
CA CYS A 139 -15.23 5.30 -13.28
C CYS A 139 -14.20 6.32 -12.80
N THR A 140 -14.49 6.88 -11.63
CA THR A 140 -13.56 7.72 -10.87
C THR A 140 -13.20 7.03 -9.57
N LEU A 141 -11.96 7.18 -9.12
CA LEU A 141 -11.47 6.57 -7.90
C LEU A 141 -10.65 7.57 -7.09
N ASP A 142 -11.14 7.90 -5.89
CA ASP A 142 -10.37 8.71 -4.94
C ASP A 142 -9.28 7.85 -4.28
N VAL A 143 -8.06 8.36 -4.34
CA VAL A 143 -6.86 7.70 -3.80
C VAL A 143 -6.04 8.70 -2.98
N TYR A 144 -5.20 8.15 -2.11
CA TYR A 144 -4.16 8.88 -1.41
C TYR A 144 -2.84 8.62 -2.13
N ARG A 145 -2.31 9.62 -2.83
CA ARG A 145 -1.01 9.53 -3.52
C ARG A 145 0.10 9.85 -2.52
N ALA A 146 0.94 8.86 -2.23
CA ALA A 146 2.11 9.05 -1.38
C ALA A 146 3.19 9.83 -2.13
N PHE A 147 3.88 10.73 -1.43
CA PHE A 147 4.91 11.57 -2.03
C PHE A 147 6.19 11.74 -1.21
N GLU A 148 6.14 11.50 0.11
CA GLU A 148 7.29 11.70 0.99
C GLU A 148 7.26 10.71 2.17
N LYS A 149 8.44 10.32 2.66
CA LYS A 149 8.61 9.60 3.92
C LYS A 149 9.06 10.59 4.99
N VAL A 150 8.48 10.52 6.16
CA VAL A 150 8.95 11.27 7.34
C VAL A 150 9.64 10.29 8.27
N ASP A 151 10.92 10.50 8.57
CA ASP A 151 11.64 9.71 9.57
C ASP A 151 11.28 10.16 10.99
N TYR A 152 11.61 9.32 11.96
CA TYR A 152 11.66 9.70 13.36
C TYR A 152 12.72 10.79 13.58
N PRO A 153 12.49 11.75 14.49
CA PRO A 153 13.55 12.61 14.98
C PRO A 153 14.68 11.78 15.58
N ARG A 154 15.91 12.03 15.12
CA ARG A 154 17.12 11.34 15.58
C ARG A 154 18.16 12.32 16.11
N ASP A 155 19.02 11.84 17.00
CA ASP A 155 20.22 12.55 17.42
C ASP A 155 21.37 12.41 16.41
N SER A 156 22.53 12.97 16.76
CA SER A 156 23.75 12.90 15.94
C SER A 156 24.33 11.49 15.79
N GLU A 157 23.92 10.54 16.62
CA GLU A 157 24.32 9.13 16.56
C GLU A 157 23.30 8.27 15.80
N GLY A 158 22.25 8.89 15.25
CA GLY A 158 21.19 8.22 14.50
C GLY A 158 20.17 7.50 15.39
N GLN A 159 20.20 7.71 16.71
CA GLN A 159 19.23 7.10 17.62
C GLN A 159 17.93 7.89 17.63
N ILE A 160 16.79 7.19 17.70
CA ILE A 160 15.47 7.82 17.78
C ILE A 160 15.30 8.53 19.12
N ILE A 161 15.00 9.82 19.09
CA ILE A 161 14.83 10.67 20.29
C ILE A 161 13.39 11.10 20.55
N ALA A 162 12.47 10.77 19.63
CA ALA A 162 11.05 11.05 19.79
C ALA A 162 10.19 9.93 19.20
N ILE A 163 9.07 9.66 19.86
CA ILE A 163 8.06 8.71 19.39
C ILE A 163 6.96 9.43 18.62
N ILE A 164 6.09 8.69 17.91
CA ILE A 164 4.87 9.26 17.35
C ILE A 164 4.04 9.90 18.47
N HIS A 165 3.58 11.13 18.25
CA HIS A 165 2.76 11.84 19.22
C HIS A 165 1.40 11.13 19.39
N PRO A 166 0.83 11.03 20.61
CA PRO A 166 -0.44 10.32 20.84
C PRO A 166 -1.63 10.83 20.02
N GLN A 167 -1.62 12.10 19.58
CA GLN A 167 -2.67 12.65 18.70
C GLN A 167 -2.52 12.23 17.23
N LEU A 168 -1.34 11.76 16.82
CA LEU A 168 -1.08 11.21 15.49
C LEU A 168 -1.16 9.67 15.49
N GLN A 169 -0.77 9.02 16.59
CA GLN A 169 -0.86 7.55 16.74
C GLN A 169 -2.26 7.05 16.37
N ASP A 170 -2.33 6.00 15.56
CA ASP A 170 -3.57 5.36 15.09
C ASP A 170 -4.51 6.27 14.28
N ASN A 171 -4.05 7.44 13.84
CA ASN A 171 -4.83 8.40 13.06
C ASN A 171 -4.45 8.42 11.57
N ASP A 172 -4.05 7.26 11.01
CA ASP A 172 -3.90 7.07 9.57
C ASP A 172 -5.11 7.62 8.80
N TRP A 173 -4.87 8.19 7.62
CA TRP A 173 -5.86 8.80 6.72
C TRP A 173 -6.55 10.07 7.25
N LYS A 174 -6.35 10.45 8.51
CA LYS A 174 -6.89 11.72 9.05
C LYS A 174 -6.02 12.87 8.62
N GLN A 175 -6.59 14.07 8.57
CA GLN A 175 -5.83 15.24 8.14
C GLN A 175 -4.81 15.65 9.21
N LEU A 176 -3.56 15.84 8.79
CA LEU A 176 -2.48 16.43 9.59
C LEU A 176 -2.13 17.80 9.00
N LYS A 177 -2.27 18.86 9.80
CA LYS A 177 -2.07 20.25 9.37
C LYS A 177 -0.74 20.81 9.89
N PRO A 178 -0.15 21.80 9.21
CA PRO A 178 1.03 22.49 9.74
C PRO A 178 0.78 23.00 11.17
N GLY A 179 1.68 22.68 12.09
CA GLY A 179 1.55 22.98 13.52
C GLY A 179 0.90 21.89 14.37
N ASP A 180 0.19 20.92 13.77
CA ASP A 180 -0.36 19.78 14.51
C ASP A 180 0.78 18.91 15.08
N PRO A 181 0.61 18.27 16.25
CA PRO A 181 1.68 17.53 16.88
C PRO A 181 1.97 16.19 16.18
N SER A 182 3.23 15.97 15.77
CA SER A 182 3.66 14.74 15.06
C SER A 182 4.50 13.81 15.93
N PHE A 183 5.43 14.36 16.71
CA PHE A 183 6.29 13.56 17.59
C PHE A 183 6.30 14.09 19.03
N LEU A 184 6.66 13.21 19.97
CA LEU A 184 6.83 13.51 21.38
C LEU A 184 8.19 12.97 21.84
N THR A 185 9.06 13.85 22.32
CA THR A 185 10.33 13.45 22.93
C THR A 185 10.11 12.86 24.33
N LEU A 186 11.09 12.13 24.85
CA LEU A 186 11.00 11.51 26.18
C LEU A 186 10.92 12.53 27.33
N ASP A 187 11.44 13.74 27.14
CA ASP A 187 11.33 14.86 28.09
C ASP A 187 10.01 15.64 27.97
N GLY A 188 9.07 15.16 27.13
CA GLY A 188 7.71 15.71 27.01
C GLY A 188 7.57 16.87 26.03
N LYS A 189 8.59 17.18 25.23
CA LYS A 189 8.51 18.21 24.19
C LYS A 189 7.77 17.68 22.96
N THR A 190 6.76 18.43 22.54
CA THR A 190 6.04 18.19 21.29
C THR A 190 6.83 18.73 20.09
N ILE A 191 6.94 17.94 19.05
CA ILE A 191 7.49 18.34 17.75
C ILE A 191 6.32 18.38 16.75
N PRO A 192 5.96 19.57 16.23
CA PRO A 192 4.85 19.72 15.30
C PRO A 192 5.22 19.28 13.89
N TYR A 193 4.20 19.01 13.07
CA TYR A 193 4.32 18.89 11.64
C TYR A 193 4.70 20.25 11.03
N ASN A 194 5.87 20.32 10.40
CA ASN A 194 6.40 21.55 9.79
C ASN A 194 6.20 21.63 8.27
N GLY A 195 5.30 20.83 7.71
CA GLY A 195 4.99 20.90 6.28
C GLY A 195 4.27 22.20 5.88
N SER A 196 4.17 22.45 4.58
CA SER A 196 3.57 23.67 4.03
C SER A 196 2.06 23.61 3.83
N SER A 197 1.46 22.42 3.88
CA SER A 197 0.03 22.22 3.61
C SER A 197 -0.52 21.03 4.39
N ALA A 198 -1.85 20.90 4.44
CA ALA A 198 -2.47 19.76 5.09
C ALA A 198 -2.29 18.47 4.27
N VAL A 199 -1.94 17.39 4.95
CA VAL A 199 -1.64 16.08 4.37
C VAL A 199 -2.43 14.99 5.08
N TYR A 200 -2.31 13.75 4.60
CA TYR A 200 -2.93 12.58 5.22
C TYR A 200 -1.83 11.53 5.46
N PRO A 201 -1.36 11.35 6.71
CA PRO A 201 -0.32 10.39 7.01
C PRO A 201 -0.86 8.96 6.95
N VAL A 202 -0.01 8.03 6.54
CA VAL A 202 -0.31 6.59 6.44
C VAL A 202 0.89 5.77 6.88
N PHE A 203 0.67 4.50 7.21
CA PHE A 203 1.69 3.64 7.83
C PHE A 203 2.28 4.30 9.10
N VAL A 204 1.40 4.94 9.88
CA VAL A 204 1.81 5.60 11.13
C VAL A 204 2.28 4.54 12.11
N ASN A 205 3.57 4.59 12.44
CA ASN A 205 4.21 3.69 13.39
C ASN A 205 4.28 2.21 12.93
N GLU A 206 4.62 1.98 11.65
CA GLU A 206 4.89 0.63 11.16
C GLU A 206 6.20 0.07 11.74
N ALA A 207 6.11 -1.07 12.43
CA ALA A 207 7.24 -1.72 13.08
C ALA A 207 8.40 -2.03 12.11
N ALA A 208 8.10 -2.51 10.90
CA ALA A 208 9.12 -2.82 9.89
C ALA A 208 9.80 -1.57 9.30
N TYR A 209 9.29 -0.36 9.57
CA TYR A 209 9.75 0.87 8.92
C TYR A 209 10.72 1.70 9.77
N TYR A 210 10.94 1.31 11.03
CA TYR A 210 11.96 1.89 11.90
C TYR A 210 13.36 1.84 11.28
N GLU A 211 13.73 0.70 10.68
CA GLU A 211 15.00 0.51 9.98
C GLU A 211 15.04 1.20 8.60
N LYS A 212 13.88 1.66 8.10
CA LYS A 212 13.71 2.29 6.79
C LYS A 212 13.60 3.81 6.89
N GLU A 213 13.91 4.35 8.07
CA GLU A 213 13.83 5.78 8.36
C GLU A 213 12.46 6.36 8.00
N SER A 214 11.40 5.65 8.37
CA SER A 214 10.02 6.04 8.05
C SER A 214 9.10 5.81 9.24
N ALA A 215 8.76 6.90 9.91
CA ALA A 215 7.74 6.94 10.95
C ALA A 215 6.32 6.94 10.37
N PHE A 216 6.13 7.61 9.23
CA PHE A 216 4.92 7.58 8.41
C PHE A 216 5.21 8.09 6.99
N LEU A 217 4.28 7.85 6.07
CA LEU A 217 4.30 8.41 4.71
C LEU A 217 3.32 9.58 4.62
N LEU A 218 3.70 10.64 3.92
CA LEU A 218 2.79 11.74 3.58
C LEU A 218 2.05 11.43 2.28
N THR A 219 0.75 11.70 2.28
CA THR A 219 -0.09 11.55 1.11
C THR A 219 -0.97 12.76 0.85
N GLN A 220 -1.39 12.92 -0.42
CA GLN A 220 -2.41 13.87 -0.84
C GLN A 220 -3.57 13.12 -1.52
N LYS A 221 -4.79 13.61 -1.32
CA LYS A 221 -5.97 13.07 -2.02
C LYS A 221 -5.95 13.49 -3.48
N VAL A 222 -6.16 12.54 -4.38
CA VAL A 222 -6.34 12.78 -5.82
C VAL A 222 -7.42 11.86 -6.36
N THR A 223 -8.14 12.30 -7.38
CA THR A 223 -9.14 11.49 -8.07
C THR A 223 -8.56 10.98 -9.39
N LEU A 224 -8.51 9.66 -9.53
CA LEU A 224 -8.14 8.99 -10.77
C LEU A 224 -9.37 8.78 -11.65
N LYS A 225 -9.15 8.62 -12.95
CA LYS A 225 -10.17 8.24 -13.93
C LYS A 225 -9.71 6.97 -14.62
N ALA A 226 -10.63 6.03 -14.84
CA ALA A 226 -10.40 4.86 -15.68
C ALA A 226 -11.43 4.83 -16.81
N ASN A 227 -10.98 4.37 -17.97
CA ASN A 227 -11.86 4.17 -19.11
C ASN A 227 -12.76 2.95 -18.91
N SER A 228 -13.77 2.82 -19.77
CA SER A 228 -14.55 1.59 -19.84
C SER A 228 -13.66 0.41 -20.19
N MET A 229 -13.95 -0.76 -19.63
CA MET A 229 -13.25 -1.99 -19.96
C MET A 229 -14.18 -3.16 -20.18
N LYS A 230 -13.75 -4.07 -21.05
CA LYS A 230 -14.34 -5.37 -21.30
C LYS A 230 -13.26 -6.28 -21.88
N VAL A 231 -13.30 -7.57 -21.56
CA VAL A 231 -12.38 -8.53 -22.19
C VAL A 231 -12.69 -8.61 -23.69
N CYS A 232 -11.66 -8.42 -24.52
CA CYS A 232 -11.75 -8.77 -25.94
C CYS A 232 -11.74 -10.29 -26.04
N LYS A 233 -12.88 -10.89 -26.37
CA LYS A 233 -12.92 -12.32 -26.71
C LYS A 233 -12.28 -12.48 -28.09
N THR A 234 -11.04 -12.96 -28.13
CA THR A 234 -10.37 -13.47 -29.34
C THR A 234 -10.83 -14.89 -29.65
#